data_AF-A0A1F5CQE9-F1
#
_entry.id   AF-A0A1F5CQE9-F1
#
_cell.length_a   1.000
_cell.length_b   1.000
_cell.length_c   1.000
_cell.angle_alpha   90.00
_cell.angle_beta   90.00
_cell.angle_gamma   90.00
#
_symmetry.space_group_name_H-M   'P 1'
#
loop_
_entity.id
_entity.type
_entity.pdbx_description
1 polymer ?
#
loop_
_entity_poly.entity_id
_entity_poly.type
_entity_poly.pdbx_seq_one_letter_code
_entity_poly.pdbx_strand_id
1 'polypeptide(L)'
;MVTRDTKDEAYLWSSRKKEMQMRRELDSLKRKLRAKKGLPPEQRAAPAPLTKDQLENLMTVTPKEELSMKVAEKKGQKSLGQFEKKSGSEGQSIIISPRASKMGLKDELEGSGFAVEERDLENADVVISPRVAASIHTVDQFIQGISDGSVFATLAKLKHEYLHPILIVQGAPQGEGSQAGNAAVYDALSAVLAEYHVSVLSTGSPSETATMIASLFKQEEAKQSGRRKPVQTTLDPASRQMFMVQGLPNVSATLAQRLLKRFGSIKGIADADVEELMRVEGIGRVIGEGIHTVLRQRFGEEEG
;
A
#
# COMPACT_ATOMS: atom_id res chain seq x y z
N MET A 1 -21.41 -31.58 -28.88
CA MET A 1 -22.64 -30.96 -29.42
C MET A 1 -22.81 -29.60 -28.74
N VAL A 2 -22.68 -28.49 -29.48
CA VAL A 2 -23.05 -27.16 -28.97
C VAL A 2 -24.47 -26.89 -29.43
N THR A 3 -25.38 -26.65 -28.50
CA THR A 3 -26.79 -26.37 -28.74
C THR A 3 -26.96 -24.94 -29.25
N ARG A 4 -27.55 -24.79 -30.44
CA ARG A 4 -27.77 -23.48 -31.09
C ARG A 4 -28.69 -22.59 -30.25
N ASP A 5 -28.41 -21.28 -30.24
CA ASP A 5 -29.16 -20.22 -29.54
C ASP A 5 -29.10 -20.26 -28.00
N THR A 6 -27.95 -20.66 -27.44
CA THR A 6 -27.71 -20.59 -25.98
C THR A 6 -26.59 -19.60 -25.63
N LYS A 7 -26.60 -19.07 -24.40
CA LYS A 7 -25.54 -18.17 -23.88
C LYS A 7 -24.12 -18.77 -24.01
N ASP A 8 -24.02 -20.10 -24.03
CA ASP A 8 -22.76 -20.83 -24.21
C ASP A 8 -22.19 -20.69 -25.63
N GLU A 9 -23.05 -20.56 -26.64
CA GLU A 9 -22.62 -20.25 -28.01
C GLU A 9 -22.03 -18.83 -28.07
N ALA A 10 -22.73 -17.84 -27.51
CA ALA A 10 -22.23 -16.46 -27.45
C ALA A 10 -20.87 -16.34 -26.71
N TYR A 11 -20.66 -17.12 -25.65
CA TYR A 11 -19.39 -17.15 -24.93
C TYR A 11 -18.26 -17.79 -25.76
N LEU A 12 -18.56 -18.86 -26.51
CA LEU A 12 -17.59 -19.54 -27.37
C LEU A 12 -17.16 -18.66 -28.57
N TRP A 13 -18.12 -17.93 -29.17
CA TRP A 13 -17.85 -16.96 -30.23
C TRP A 13 -17.08 -15.72 -29.72
N SER A 14 -17.41 -15.24 -28.52
CA SER A 14 -16.68 -14.17 -27.82
C SER A 14 -15.22 -14.56 -27.54
N SER A 15 -15.00 -15.75 -26.99
CA SER A 15 -13.66 -16.27 -26.67
C SER A 15 -12.79 -16.44 -27.91
N ARG A 16 -13.34 -17.04 -28.99
CA ARG A 16 -12.63 -17.18 -30.28
C ARG A 16 -12.33 -15.84 -30.96
N LYS A 17 -13.22 -14.84 -30.82
CA LYS A 17 -12.98 -13.49 -31.36
C LYS A 17 -11.83 -12.79 -30.61
N LYS A 18 -11.77 -12.92 -29.29
CA LYS A 18 -10.67 -12.41 -28.46
C LYS A 18 -9.35 -13.12 -28.76
N GLU A 19 -9.36 -14.44 -28.94
CA GLU A 19 -8.18 -15.23 -29.31
C GLU A 19 -7.63 -14.80 -30.68
N MET A 20 -8.50 -14.63 -31.68
CA MET A 20 -8.14 -14.13 -33.01
C MET A 20 -7.56 -12.71 -32.96
N GLN A 21 -8.11 -11.83 -32.12
CA GLN A 21 -7.61 -10.47 -31.93
C GLN A 21 -6.23 -10.46 -31.26
N MET A 22 -6.04 -11.25 -30.20
CA MET A 22 -4.75 -11.40 -29.52
C MET A 22 -3.67 -11.96 -30.46
N ARG A 23 -4.02 -12.92 -31.32
CA ARG A 23 -3.10 -13.48 -32.31
C ARG A 23 -2.65 -12.43 -33.33
N ARG A 24 -3.56 -11.56 -33.79
CA ARG A 24 -3.24 -10.43 -34.68
C ARG A 24 -2.33 -9.40 -34.01
N GLU A 25 -2.60 -9.08 -32.74
CA GLU A 25 -1.79 -8.14 -31.97
C GLU A 25 -0.37 -8.68 -31.73
N LEU A 26 -0.24 -9.97 -31.35
CA LEU A 26 1.05 -10.65 -31.21
C LEU A 26 1.85 -10.65 -32.51
N ASP A 27 1.20 -10.89 -33.65
CA ASP A 27 1.86 -10.84 -34.96
C ASP A 27 2.27 -9.41 -35.35
N SER A 28 1.53 -8.38 -34.89
CA SER A 28 1.92 -6.97 -35.08
C SER A 28 3.12 -6.59 -34.19
N LEU A 29 3.14 -7.06 -32.94
CA LEU A 29 4.22 -6.84 -31.97
C LEU A 29 5.50 -7.54 -32.42
N LYS A 30 5.41 -8.79 -32.87
CA LYS A 30 6.56 -9.53 -33.42
C LYS A 30 7.16 -8.83 -34.63
N ARG A 31 6.34 -8.27 -35.51
CA ARG A 31 6.80 -7.48 -36.67
C ARG A 31 7.54 -6.21 -36.23
N LYS A 32 6.97 -5.43 -35.30
CA LYS A 32 7.60 -4.22 -34.76
C LYS A 32 8.92 -4.52 -34.03
N LEU A 33 8.96 -5.58 -33.23
CA LEU A 33 10.16 -6.02 -32.51
C LEU A 33 11.28 -6.49 -33.45
N ARG A 34 10.95 -7.20 -34.52
CA ARG A 34 11.94 -7.62 -35.52
C ARG A 34 12.47 -6.47 -36.37
N ALA A 35 11.61 -5.53 -36.78
CA ALA A 35 12.03 -4.31 -37.47
C ALA A 35 13.01 -3.50 -36.61
N LYS A 36 12.72 -3.36 -35.31
CA LYS A 36 13.61 -2.69 -34.34
C LYS A 36 14.95 -3.42 -34.13
N LYS A 37 14.99 -4.74 -34.37
CA LYS A 37 16.21 -5.57 -34.30
C LYS A 37 16.93 -5.76 -35.64
N GLY A 38 16.43 -5.18 -36.74
CA GLY A 38 17.06 -5.27 -38.07
C GLY A 38 16.99 -6.65 -38.75
N LEU A 39 16.08 -7.54 -38.32
CA LEU A 39 15.91 -8.85 -38.95
C LEU A 39 15.03 -8.76 -40.21
N PRO A 40 15.31 -9.55 -41.27
CA PRO A 40 14.51 -9.56 -42.50
C PRO A 40 13.04 -9.99 -42.25
N PRO A 41 12.10 -9.53 -43.09
CA PRO A 41 10.68 -9.89 -42.96
C PRO A 41 10.47 -11.39 -43.17
N GLU A 42 9.65 -11.99 -42.33
CA GLU A 42 9.32 -13.42 -42.39
C GLU A 42 8.48 -13.70 -43.65
N GLN A 43 9.07 -14.37 -44.65
CA GLN A 43 8.31 -14.90 -45.79
C GLN A 43 7.55 -16.14 -45.33
N ARG A 44 6.23 -16.02 -45.17
CA ARG A 44 5.35 -17.19 -45.12
C ARG A 44 4.25 -17.04 -46.14
N ALA A 45 4.17 -18.01 -47.05
CA ALA A 45 3.03 -18.23 -47.91
C ALA A 45 1.75 -18.32 -47.05
N ALA A 46 0.67 -17.68 -47.49
CA ALA A 46 -0.62 -17.79 -46.82
C ALA A 46 -1.01 -19.27 -46.69
N PRO A 47 -1.38 -19.77 -45.49
CA PRO A 47 -1.83 -21.14 -45.36
C PRO A 47 -3.09 -21.33 -46.19
N ALA A 48 -3.14 -22.40 -47.00
CA ALA A 48 -4.30 -22.74 -47.80
C ALA A 48 -5.55 -22.85 -46.90
N PRO A 49 -6.73 -22.40 -47.37
CA PRO A 49 -7.96 -22.51 -46.60
C PRO A 49 -8.22 -23.98 -46.25
N LEU A 50 -8.44 -24.24 -44.96
CA LEU A 50 -8.72 -25.58 -44.43
C LEU A 50 -10.03 -26.11 -45.02
N THR A 51 -9.99 -27.36 -45.49
CA THR A 51 -11.16 -28.04 -46.04
C THR A 51 -12.16 -28.39 -44.93
N LYS A 52 -13.44 -28.58 -45.31
CA LYS A 52 -14.54 -28.83 -44.37
C LYS A 52 -14.27 -30.04 -43.45
N ASP A 53 -13.65 -31.08 -44.00
CA ASP A 53 -13.29 -32.30 -43.27
C ASP A 53 -12.13 -32.07 -42.27
N GLN A 54 -11.22 -31.15 -42.59
CA GLN A 54 -10.15 -30.75 -41.65
C GLN A 54 -10.69 -29.92 -40.49
N LEU A 55 -11.77 -29.16 -40.71
CA LEU A 55 -12.47 -28.43 -39.66
C LEU A 55 -13.23 -29.38 -38.72
N GLU A 56 -13.84 -30.43 -39.25
CA GLU A 56 -14.56 -31.45 -38.46
C GLU A 56 -13.63 -32.25 -37.55
N ASN A 57 -12.46 -32.67 -38.05
CA ASN A 57 -11.46 -33.38 -37.25
C ASN A 57 -10.82 -32.53 -36.13
N LEU A 58 -10.85 -31.20 -36.26
CA LEU A 58 -10.45 -30.25 -35.21
C LEU A 58 -11.56 -29.99 -34.18
N MET A 59 -12.80 -30.43 -34.46
CA MET A 59 -13.95 -30.31 -33.57
C MET A 59 -14.26 -31.60 -32.81
N THR A 60 -13.64 -32.72 -33.16
CA THR A 60 -13.71 -33.98 -32.41
C THR A 60 -12.70 -33.96 -31.26
N VAL A 61 -13.21 -33.93 -30.03
CA VAL A 61 -12.41 -33.99 -28.79
C VAL A 61 -11.60 -35.28 -28.81
N THR A 62 -10.28 -35.17 -28.65
CA THR A 62 -9.42 -36.34 -28.66
C THR A 62 -9.51 -37.10 -27.34
N PRO A 63 -9.26 -38.43 -27.30
CA PRO A 63 -9.30 -39.22 -26.05
C PRO A 63 -8.36 -38.69 -24.97
N LYS A 64 -7.29 -38.00 -25.38
CA LYS A 64 -6.31 -37.36 -24.50
C LYS A 64 -6.87 -36.12 -23.81
N GLU A 65 -7.76 -35.39 -24.48
CA GLU A 65 -8.48 -34.25 -23.91
C GLU A 65 -9.58 -34.71 -22.95
N GLU A 66 -10.31 -35.78 -23.25
CA GLU A 66 -11.28 -36.38 -22.31
C GLU A 66 -10.61 -36.87 -21.01
N LEU A 67 -9.43 -37.49 -21.12
CA LEU A 67 -8.62 -37.88 -19.96
C LEU A 67 -8.14 -36.66 -19.16
N SER A 68 -7.77 -35.57 -19.83
CA SER A 68 -7.34 -34.34 -19.16
C SER A 68 -8.49 -33.64 -18.41
N MET A 69 -9.72 -33.68 -18.94
CA MET A 69 -10.92 -33.17 -18.27
C MET A 69 -11.28 -34.02 -17.05
N LYS A 70 -11.22 -35.36 -17.15
CA LYS A 70 -11.46 -36.27 -16.02
C LYS A 70 -10.42 -36.14 -14.90
N VAL A 71 -9.17 -35.80 -15.23
CA VAL A 71 -8.11 -35.54 -14.23
C VAL A 71 -8.31 -34.18 -13.54
N ALA A 72 -8.79 -33.16 -14.28
CA ALA A 72 -9.08 -31.84 -13.74
C ALA A 72 -10.28 -31.83 -12.77
N GLU A 73 -11.26 -32.71 -12.96
CA GLU A 73 -12.38 -32.87 -12.01
C GLU A 73 -11.98 -33.59 -10.72
N LYS A 74 -11.01 -34.51 -10.77
CA LYS A 74 -10.58 -35.32 -9.60
C LYS A 74 -9.57 -34.65 -8.68
N LYS A 75 -8.76 -33.73 -9.19
CA LYS A 75 -7.89 -32.88 -8.36
C LYS A 75 -8.46 -31.48 -8.48
N GLY A 76 -9.08 -30.95 -7.42
CA GLY A 76 -9.76 -29.64 -7.36
C GLY A 76 -8.92 -28.43 -7.82
N GLN A 77 -8.55 -28.43 -9.08
CA GLN A 77 -7.71 -27.47 -9.75
C GLN A 77 -8.68 -26.53 -10.45
N LYS A 78 -8.78 -25.33 -9.88
CA LYS A 78 -9.72 -24.30 -10.33
C LYS A 78 -9.39 -23.93 -11.78
N SER A 79 -10.40 -23.97 -12.64
CA SER A 79 -10.25 -23.62 -14.06
C SER A 79 -9.88 -22.14 -14.22
N LEU A 80 -9.22 -21.78 -15.33
CA LEU A 80 -8.91 -20.40 -15.70
C LEU A 80 -10.15 -19.47 -15.68
N GLY A 81 -11.35 -20.01 -15.91
CA GLY A 81 -12.62 -19.27 -15.76
C GLY A 81 -12.97 -18.88 -14.32
N GLN A 82 -12.44 -19.57 -13.31
CA GLN A 82 -12.53 -19.15 -11.91
C GLN A 82 -11.48 -18.08 -11.54
N PHE A 83 -10.47 -17.86 -12.38
CA PHE A 83 -9.59 -16.68 -12.28
C PHE A 83 -10.29 -15.45 -12.87
N GLU A 84 -10.98 -15.59 -14.01
CA GLU A 84 -11.75 -14.48 -14.60
C GLU A 84 -12.97 -14.08 -13.75
N LYS A 85 -13.63 -15.02 -13.07
CA LYS A 85 -14.72 -14.69 -12.12
C LYS A 85 -14.25 -14.09 -10.79
N LYS A 86 -12.93 -14.06 -10.52
CA LYS A 86 -12.32 -13.27 -9.44
C LYS A 86 -11.66 -11.97 -9.91
N SER A 87 -11.67 -11.70 -11.22
CA SER A 87 -11.41 -10.36 -11.78
C SER A 87 -12.69 -9.53 -11.98
N GLY A 88 -13.81 -9.98 -11.40
CA GLY A 88 -14.68 -9.03 -10.72
C GLY A 88 -14.01 -8.74 -9.38
N SER A 89 -13.01 -7.86 -9.38
CA SER A 89 -12.73 -7.13 -8.15
C SER A 89 -14.06 -6.56 -7.70
N GLU A 90 -14.37 -6.63 -6.41
CA GLU A 90 -15.02 -5.47 -5.81
C GLU A 90 -14.10 -4.31 -6.22
N GLY A 91 -14.50 -3.57 -7.26
CA GLY A 91 -13.61 -2.66 -7.96
C GLY A 91 -12.98 -1.74 -6.94
N GLN A 92 -11.66 -1.57 -7.00
CA GLN A 92 -10.98 -0.62 -6.14
C GLN A 92 -11.57 0.75 -6.45
N SER A 93 -12.56 1.16 -5.66
CA SER A 93 -13.39 2.32 -5.94
C SER A 93 -12.80 3.53 -5.26
N ILE A 94 -12.51 4.57 -6.03
CA ILE A 94 -12.02 5.84 -5.52
C ILE A 94 -13.05 6.90 -5.86
N ILE A 95 -13.38 7.73 -4.88
CA ILE A 95 -14.28 8.87 -5.08
C ILE A 95 -13.42 10.10 -5.33
N ILE A 96 -13.73 10.85 -6.38
CA ILE A 96 -13.04 12.08 -6.73
C ILE A 96 -14.02 13.26 -6.85
N SER A 97 -13.52 14.46 -6.59
CA SER A 97 -14.27 15.70 -6.82
C SER A 97 -14.31 16.06 -8.32
N PRO A 98 -15.30 16.84 -8.78
CA PRO A 98 -15.30 17.39 -10.14
C PRO A 98 -14.07 18.25 -10.44
N ARG A 99 -13.47 18.86 -9.41
CA ARG A 99 -12.22 19.60 -9.53
C ARG A 99 -11.05 18.68 -9.88
N ALA A 100 -10.91 17.56 -9.16
CA ALA A 100 -9.88 16.57 -9.44
C ALA A 100 -10.04 15.95 -10.84
N SER A 101 -11.30 15.73 -11.27
CA SER A 101 -11.63 15.26 -12.62
C SER A 101 -11.08 16.22 -13.69
N LYS A 102 -11.31 17.54 -13.53
CA LYS A 102 -10.76 18.59 -14.42
C LYS A 102 -9.24 18.70 -14.42
N MET A 103 -8.57 18.23 -13.36
CA MET A 103 -7.10 18.20 -13.28
C MET A 103 -6.48 17.01 -14.02
N GLY A 104 -7.29 16.19 -14.70
CA GLY A 104 -6.85 15.01 -15.45
C GLY A 104 -6.64 13.77 -14.59
N LEU A 105 -7.03 13.80 -13.32
CA LEU A 105 -6.78 12.70 -12.39
C LEU A 105 -7.66 11.47 -12.69
N LYS A 106 -8.85 11.69 -13.25
CA LYS A 106 -9.80 10.63 -13.57
C LYS A 106 -9.20 9.61 -14.54
N ASP A 107 -8.70 10.09 -15.68
CA ASP A 107 -8.15 9.24 -16.75
C ASP A 107 -6.93 8.44 -16.25
N GLU A 108 -6.09 9.06 -15.42
CA GLU A 108 -4.89 8.43 -14.82
C GLU A 108 -5.24 7.33 -13.81
N LEU A 109 -6.27 7.55 -12.99
CA LEU A 109 -6.76 6.57 -12.02
C LEU A 109 -7.47 5.40 -12.71
N GLU A 110 -8.29 5.68 -13.73
CA GLU A 110 -8.92 4.64 -14.55
C GLU A 110 -7.86 3.81 -15.30
N GLY A 111 -6.84 4.47 -15.87
CA GLY A 111 -5.68 3.80 -16.49
C GLY A 111 -4.87 2.94 -15.51
N SER A 112 -4.92 3.26 -14.22
CA SER A 112 -4.30 2.49 -13.14
C SER A 112 -5.17 1.31 -12.64
N GLY A 113 -6.37 1.13 -13.19
CA GLY A 113 -7.28 0.03 -12.89
C GLY A 113 -8.28 0.29 -11.76
N PHE A 114 -8.48 1.55 -11.36
CA PHE A 114 -9.49 1.94 -10.36
C PHE A 114 -10.85 2.17 -11.01
N ALA A 115 -11.92 1.86 -10.28
CA ALA A 115 -13.26 2.32 -10.60
C ALA A 115 -13.43 3.73 -10.01
N VAL A 116 -13.55 4.74 -10.85
CA VAL A 116 -13.62 6.14 -10.38
C VAL A 116 -15.08 6.60 -10.32
N GLU A 117 -15.51 7.02 -9.13
CA GLU A 117 -16.81 7.67 -8.93
C GLU A 117 -16.60 9.18 -8.77
N GLU A 118 -17.27 9.98 -9.57
CA GLU A 118 -17.26 11.43 -9.43
C GLU A 118 -18.40 11.86 -8.50
N ARG A 119 -18.07 12.53 -7.39
CA ARG A 119 -19.04 13.02 -6.41
C ARG A 119 -18.66 14.43 -6.00
N ASP A 120 -19.65 15.28 -5.76
CA ASP A 120 -19.37 16.59 -5.19
C ASP A 120 -18.88 16.43 -3.75
N LEU A 121 -17.65 16.86 -3.50
CA LEU A 121 -16.95 16.74 -2.23
C LEU A 121 -16.69 18.16 -1.74
N GLU A 122 -17.23 18.52 -0.57
CA GLU A 122 -17.11 19.89 -0.06
C GLU A 122 -15.67 20.24 0.36
N ASN A 123 -14.93 19.27 0.89
CA ASN A 123 -13.67 19.53 1.59
C ASN A 123 -12.47 18.73 1.08
N ALA A 124 -12.66 17.83 0.10
CA ALA A 124 -11.64 16.92 -0.40
C ALA A 124 -11.66 16.82 -1.93
N ASP A 125 -10.53 16.44 -2.53
CA ASP A 125 -10.47 16.16 -3.96
C ASP A 125 -10.52 14.68 -4.27
N VAL A 126 -10.03 13.86 -3.34
CA VAL A 126 -9.97 12.41 -3.48
C VAL A 126 -10.26 11.77 -2.13
N VAL A 127 -11.20 10.84 -2.09
CA VAL A 127 -11.42 9.96 -0.93
C VAL A 127 -10.89 8.58 -1.28
N ILE A 128 -9.83 8.18 -0.57
CA ILE A 128 -9.12 6.91 -0.78
C ILE A 128 -9.76 5.80 0.05
N SER A 129 -10.24 6.13 1.24
CA SER A 129 -10.97 5.23 2.13
C SER A 129 -11.86 6.06 3.08
N PRO A 130 -12.76 5.45 3.88
CA PRO A 130 -13.59 6.17 4.85
C PRO A 130 -12.82 7.03 5.85
N ARG A 131 -11.50 6.80 6.00
CA ARG A 131 -10.65 7.52 6.96
C ARG A 131 -9.50 8.29 6.33
N VAL A 132 -9.26 8.15 5.02
CA VAL A 132 -8.15 8.78 4.30
C VAL A 132 -8.70 9.57 3.13
N ALA A 133 -8.48 10.88 3.13
CA ALA A 133 -8.82 11.77 2.04
C ALA A 133 -7.68 12.75 1.76
N ALA A 134 -7.60 13.20 0.52
CA ALA A 134 -6.57 14.11 0.05
C ALA A 134 -7.18 15.36 -0.57
N SER A 135 -6.56 16.52 -0.28
CA SER A 135 -6.72 17.74 -1.07
C SER A 135 -5.51 17.91 -2.00
N ILE A 136 -5.76 18.31 -3.24
CA ILE A 136 -4.75 18.51 -4.27
C ILE A 136 -4.69 20.00 -4.59
N HIS A 137 -3.51 20.58 -4.45
CA HIS A 137 -3.24 21.96 -4.81
C HIS A 137 -2.07 21.98 -5.78
N THR A 138 -2.14 22.80 -6.82
CA THR A 138 -0.94 23.09 -7.60
C THR A 138 0.04 23.90 -6.75
N VAL A 139 1.34 23.92 -7.12
CA VAL A 139 2.33 24.77 -6.45
C VAL A 139 1.86 26.24 -6.39
N ASP A 140 1.33 26.78 -7.48
CA ASP A 140 0.83 28.17 -7.52
C ASP A 140 -0.38 28.37 -6.60
N GLN A 141 -1.33 27.44 -6.61
CA GLN A 141 -2.50 27.48 -5.71
C GLN A 141 -2.10 27.35 -4.24
N PHE A 142 -1.05 26.57 -3.96
CA PHE A 142 -0.54 26.43 -2.61
C PHE A 142 0.11 27.73 -2.14
N ILE A 143 0.96 28.35 -2.95
CA ILE A 143 1.61 29.64 -2.61
C ILE A 143 0.57 30.76 -2.44
N GLN A 144 -0.40 30.86 -3.36
CA GLN A 144 -1.49 31.82 -3.25
C GLN A 144 -2.33 31.53 -2.01
N GLY A 145 -2.62 30.26 -1.77
CA GLY A 145 -3.44 29.80 -0.66
C GLY A 145 -2.82 29.96 0.73
N ILE A 146 -1.48 30.00 0.80
CA ILE A 146 -0.75 30.41 2.01
C ILE A 146 -0.96 31.90 2.25
N SER A 147 -0.89 32.70 1.19
CA SER A 147 -0.95 34.17 1.27
C SER A 147 -2.34 34.67 1.67
N ASP A 148 -3.42 34.02 1.20
CA ASP A 148 -4.81 34.37 1.52
C ASP A 148 -5.44 33.52 2.63
N GLY A 149 -4.71 32.53 3.14
CA GLY A 149 -5.14 31.62 4.22
C GLY A 149 -6.14 30.54 3.80
N SER A 150 -6.51 30.45 2.53
CA SER A 150 -7.50 29.48 2.02
C SER A 150 -7.04 28.03 2.15
N VAL A 151 -5.72 27.77 2.08
CA VAL A 151 -5.15 26.43 2.30
C VAL A 151 -5.44 25.97 3.72
N PHE A 152 -5.20 26.82 4.73
CA PHE A 152 -5.46 26.46 6.13
C PHE A 152 -6.94 26.23 6.41
N ALA A 153 -7.83 27.03 5.80
CA ALA A 153 -9.27 26.81 5.90
C ALA A 153 -9.70 25.46 5.32
N THR A 154 -9.11 25.06 4.18
CA THR A 154 -9.36 23.76 3.55
C THR A 154 -8.85 22.62 4.44
N LEU A 155 -7.63 22.74 4.97
CA LEU A 155 -7.03 21.74 5.85
C LEU A 155 -7.77 21.56 7.16
N ALA A 156 -8.27 22.65 7.75
CA ALA A 156 -9.10 22.60 8.95
C ALA A 156 -10.35 21.75 8.72
N LYS A 157 -11.08 22.00 7.63
CA LYS A 157 -12.27 21.22 7.27
C LYS A 157 -11.94 19.76 6.99
N LEU A 158 -10.89 19.50 6.21
CA LEU A 158 -10.46 18.15 5.87
C LEU A 158 -10.09 17.33 7.12
N LYS A 159 -9.42 17.95 8.10
CA LYS A 159 -9.08 17.34 9.39
C LYS A 159 -10.30 17.01 10.26
N HIS A 160 -11.35 17.84 10.19
CA HIS A 160 -12.57 17.58 10.95
C HIS A 160 -13.38 16.40 10.39
N GLU A 161 -13.29 16.14 9.10
CA GLU A 161 -14.07 15.10 8.42
C GLU A 161 -13.34 13.75 8.31
N TYR A 162 -12.00 13.77 8.19
CA TYR A 162 -11.20 12.56 7.96
C TYR A 162 -10.11 12.36 9.02
N LEU A 163 -9.90 11.11 9.43
CA LEU A 163 -8.90 10.74 10.44
C LEU A 163 -7.46 10.94 9.95
N HIS A 164 -7.21 10.70 8.67
CA HIS A 164 -5.90 10.82 8.03
C HIS A 164 -6.00 11.76 6.81
N PRO A 165 -6.07 13.08 7.05
CA PRO A 165 -6.04 14.07 5.98
C PRO A 165 -4.65 14.14 5.35
N ILE A 166 -4.61 14.30 4.02
CA ILE A 166 -3.37 14.43 3.24
C ILE A 166 -3.47 15.68 2.36
N LEU A 167 -2.42 16.49 2.37
CA LEU A 167 -2.23 17.56 1.39
C LEU A 167 -1.27 17.07 0.30
N ILE A 168 -1.72 17.13 -0.95
CA ILE A 168 -0.90 16.85 -2.12
C ILE A 168 -0.58 18.17 -2.82
N VAL A 169 0.71 18.52 -2.89
CA VAL A 169 1.21 19.65 -3.66
C VAL A 169 1.71 19.13 -5.00
N GLN A 170 0.96 19.43 -6.05
CA GLN A 170 1.23 18.97 -7.41
C GLN A 170 1.94 20.05 -8.24
N GLY A 171 3.08 19.72 -8.83
CA GLY A 171 3.80 20.56 -9.77
C GLY A 171 5.26 20.17 -9.83
N ALA A 172 5.89 20.46 -10.97
CA ALA A 172 7.33 20.29 -11.08
C ALA A 172 8.05 21.13 -10.02
N PRO A 173 9.15 20.64 -9.43
CA PRO A 173 10.00 21.46 -8.59
C PRO A 173 10.48 22.64 -9.43
N GLN A 174 9.96 23.83 -9.15
CA GLN A 174 10.46 25.05 -9.77
C GLN A 174 11.80 25.37 -9.09
N GLY A 175 12.84 25.60 -9.91
CA GLY A 175 14.19 25.96 -9.44
C GLY A 175 14.21 27.25 -8.59
N GLU A 176 15.38 27.56 -8.04
CA GLU A 176 15.68 28.60 -7.04
C GLU A 176 14.63 29.72 -6.90
N GLY A 177 13.63 29.48 -6.04
CA GLY A 177 12.76 30.53 -5.53
C GLY A 177 13.55 31.52 -4.67
N SER A 178 13.06 32.75 -4.53
CA SER A 178 13.70 33.74 -3.66
C SER A 178 13.75 33.23 -2.22
N GLN A 179 14.83 33.57 -1.49
CA GLN A 179 14.98 33.14 -0.09
C GLN A 179 13.78 33.54 0.78
N ALA A 180 13.22 34.73 0.55
CA ALA A 180 12.02 35.20 1.26
C ALA A 180 10.76 34.40 0.90
N GLY A 181 10.58 34.04 -0.38
CA GLY A 181 9.45 33.20 -0.81
C GLY A 181 9.53 31.79 -0.22
N ASN A 182 10.73 31.21 -0.20
CA ASN A 182 10.94 29.89 0.39
C ASN A 182 10.73 29.88 1.90
N ALA A 183 11.14 30.94 2.61
CA ALA A 183 10.91 31.07 4.05
C ALA A 183 9.40 31.01 4.38
N ALA A 184 8.57 31.78 3.68
CA ALA A 184 7.12 31.77 3.88
C ALA A 184 6.49 30.40 3.61
N VAL A 185 6.99 29.67 2.59
CA VAL A 185 6.55 28.30 2.29
C VAL A 185 6.95 27.34 3.42
N TYR A 186 8.18 27.46 3.95
CA TYR A 186 8.62 26.63 5.08
C TYR A 186 7.85 26.93 6.36
N ASP A 187 7.53 28.18 6.63
CA ASP A 187 6.70 28.57 7.77
C ASP A 187 5.29 27.97 7.64
N ALA A 188 4.70 28.04 6.45
CA ALA A 188 3.40 27.43 6.19
C ALA A 188 3.43 25.91 6.32
N LEU A 189 4.42 25.23 5.73
CA LEU A 189 4.57 23.78 5.89
C LEU A 189 4.81 23.37 7.35
N SER A 190 5.55 24.19 8.09
CA SER A 190 5.76 23.98 9.53
C SER A 190 4.45 24.09 10.30
N ALA A 191 3.60 25.08 10.00
CA ALA A 191 2.27 25.20 10.57
C ALA A 191 1.38 24.00 10.22
N VAL A 192 1.39 23.56 8.95
CA VAL A 192 0.63 22.37 8.50
C VAL A 192 1.03 21.12 9.28
N LEU A 193 2.32 20.93 9.55
CA LEU A 193 2.84 19.77 10.29
C LEU A 193 2.59 19.89 11.80
N ALA A 194 2.88 21.04 12.41
CA ALA A 194 2.86 21.21 13.86
C ALA A 194 1.46 21.51 14.42
N GLU A 195 0.65 22.30 13.72
CA GLU A 195 -0.67 22.72 14.21
C GLU A 195 -1.77 21.82 13.62
N TYR A 196 -1.75 21.66 12.30
CA TYR A 196 -2.81 20.91 11.62
C TYR A 196 -2.60 19.40 11.66
N HIS A 197 -1.37 18.92 11.87
CA HIS A 197 -1.03 17.49 11.89
C HIS A 197 -1.45 16.78 10.58
N VAL A 198 -1.35 17.50 9.46
CA VAL A 198 -1.68 16.97 8.12
C VAL A 198 -0.41 16.49 7.44
N SER A 199 -0.47 15.31 6.83
CA SER A 199 0.65 14.81 6.03
C SER A 199 0.74 15.56 4.70
N VAL A 200 1.94 16.03 4.34
CA VAL A 200 2.17 16.72 3.07
C VAL A 200 2.98 15.82 2.14
N LEU A 201 2.51 15.68 0.90
CA LEU A 201 3.17 14.90 -0.14
C LEU A 201 3.29 15.76 -1.40
N SER A 202 4.41 15.63 -2.12
CA SER A 202 4.68 16.36 -3.35
C SER A 202 4.70 15.41 -4.54
N THR A 203 4.13 15.86 -5.66
CA THR A 203 4.03 15.10 -6.91
C THR A 203 4.30 16.04 -8.08
N GLY A 204 4.93 15.58 -9.16
CA GLY A 204 5.28 16.40 -10.31
C GLY A 204 4.17 16.52 -11.36
N SER A 205 3.24 15.57 -11.42
CA SER A 205 2.20 15.50 -12.46
C SER A 205 0.95 14.74 -12.01
N PRO A 206 -0.21 14.88 -12.69
CA PRO A 206 -1.41 14.09 -12.41
C PRO A 206 -1.18 12.58 -12.42
N SER A 207 -0.33 12.09 -13.33
CA SER A 207 0.03 10.66 -13.41
C SER A 207 0.81 10.18 -12.19
N GLU A 208 1.71 11.02 -11.68
CA GLU A 208 2.44 10.74 -10.43
C GLU A 208 1.50 10.79 -9.23
N THR A 209 0.57 11.75 -9.19
CA THR A 209 -0.50 11.84 -8.19
C THR A 209 -1.36 10.57 -8.17
N ALA A 210 -1.78 10.08 -9.34
CA ALA A 210 -2.53 8.83 -9.45
C ALA A 210 -1.72 7.63 -8.94
N THR A 211 -0.43 7.55 -9.29
CA THR A 211 0.47 6.49 -8.80
C THR A 211 0.62 6.52 -7.27
N MET A 212 0.71 7.72 -6.70
CA MET A 212 0.78 7.93 -5.25
C MET A 212 -0.52 7.50 -4.57
N ILE A 213 -1.66 7.93 -5.09
CA ILE A 213 -3.00 7.54 -4.60
C ILE A 213 -3.17 6.02 -4.66
N ALA A 214 -2.75 5.38 -5.76
CA ALA A 214 -2.80 3.93 -5.91
C ALA A 214 -1.99 3.21 -4.83
N SER A 215 -0.84 3.76 -4.46
CA SER A 215 0.03 3.23 -3.40
C SER A 215 -0.60 3.39 -2.02
N LEU A 216 -1.21 4.55 -1.74
CA LEU A 216 -1.97 4.80 -0.52
C LEU A 216 -3.15 3.85 -0.39
N PHE A 217 -3.93 3.67 -1.46
CA PHE A 217 -5.05 2.75 -1.51
C PHE A 217 -4.61 1.31 -1.17
N LYS A 218 -3.57 0.80 -1.84
CA LYS A 218 -3.02 -0.54 -1.58
C LYS A 218 -2.56 -0.71 -0.13
N GLN A 219 -1.94 0.32 0.46
CA GLN A 219 -1.50 0.28 1.85
C GLN A 219 -2.68 0.24 2.82
N GLU A 220 -3.73 1.01 2.55
CA GLU A 220 -4.93 1.07 3.38
C GLU A 220 -5.74 -0.24 3.30
N GLU A 221 -5.91 -0.78 2.09
CA GLU A 221 -6.47 -2.13 1.85
C GLU A 221 -5.70 -3.21 2.61
N ALA A 222 -4.36 -3.16 2.63
CA ALA A 222 -3.55 -4.13 3.35
C ALA A 222 -3.73 -4.07 4.88
N LYS A 223 -4.07 -2.89 5.42
CA LYS A 223 -4.39 -2.70 6.84
C LYS A 223 -5.80 -3.17 7.16
N GLN A 224 -6.77 -2.87 6.30
CA GLN A 224 -8.18 -3.24 6.50
C GLN A 224 -8.43 -4.74 6.27
N SER A 225 -7.74 -5.35 5.30
CA SER A 225 -7.84 -6.79 5.00
C SER A 225 -7.12 -7.70 6.01
N GLY A 226 -6.55 -7.16 7.09
CA GLY A 226 -5.75 -7.92 8.06
C GLY A 226 -4.48 -8.55 7.47
N ARG A 227 -4.11 -8.21 6.23
CA ARG A 227 -2.95 -8.78 5.51
C ARG A 227 -1.62 -8.23 6.00
N ARG A 228 -1.62 -7.08 6.66
CA ARG A 228 -0.60 -6.80 7.67
C ARG A 228 -1.02 -7.52 8.94
N LYS A 229 -0.58 -8.78 9.10
CA LYS A 229 -0.33 -9.26 10.47
C LYS A 229 0.48 -8.13 11.12
N PRO A 230 0.03 -7.54 12.23
CA PRO A 230 0.95 -6.69 12.97
C PRO A 230 2.19 -7.56 13.15
N VAL A 231 3.35 -7.07 12.71
CA VAL A 231 4.59 -7.58 13.27
C VAL A 231 4.53 -7.07 14.69
N GLN A 232 3.74 -7.75 15.51
CA GLN A 232 3.94 -7.76 16.94
C GLN A 232 5.35 -8.29 17.00
N THR A 233 6.32 -7.39 17.18
CA THR A 233 7.66 -7.75 17.60
C THR A 233 7.47 -8.34 18.99
N THR A 234 6.98 -9.57 19.04
CA THR A 234 7.06 -10.37 20.24
C THR A 234 8.54 -10.58 20.41
N LEU A 235 9.16 -9.66 21.16
CA LEU A 235 10.48 -9.86 21.72
C LEU A 235 10.48 -11.28 22.28
N ASP A 236 11.50 -12.06 21.93
CA ASP A 236 11.67 -13.36 22.55
C ASP A 236 11.79 -13.19 24.09
N PRO A 237 11.59 -14.26 24.88
CA PRO A 237 11.58 -14.15 26.34
C PRO A 237 12.83 -13.46 26.90
N ALA A 238 14.00 -13.70 26.32
CA ALA A 238 15.26 -13.08 26.74
C ALA A 238 15.29 -11.57 26.44
N SER A 239 14.83 -11.17 25.26
CA SER A 239 14.76 -9.76 24.85
C SER A 239 13.72 -9.00 25.66
N ARG A 240 12.61 -9.65 26.05
CA ARG A 240 11.62 -9.07 26.99
C ARG A 240 12.22 -8.86 28.37
N GLN A 241 12.94 -9.86 28.88
CA GLN A 241 13.61 -9.74 30.18
C GLN A 241 14.60 -8.58 30.18
N MET A 242 15.42 -8.51 29.13
CA MET A 242 16.36 -7.42 28.92
C MET A 242 15.67 -6.06 28.85
N PHE A 243 14.58 -5.93 28.08
CA PHE A 243 13.81 -4.69 27.97
C PHE A 243 13.19 -4.25 29.30
N MET A 244 12.61 -5.18 30.07
CA MET A 244 12.03 -4.87 31.38
C MET A 244 13.08 -4.41 32.39
N VAL A 245 14.25 -5.04 32.42
CA VAL A 245 15.34 -4.67 33.35
C VAL A 245 15.97 -3.33 32.97
N GLN A 246 16.04 -2.99 31.68
CA GLN A 246 16.48 -1.67 31.22
C GLN A 246 15.52 -0.53 31.62
N GLY A 247 14.27 -0.84 31.95
CA GLY A 247 13.33 0.13 32.48
C GLY A 247 13.61 0.55 33.93
N LEU A 248 14.54 -0.11 34.62
CA LEU A 248 14.90 0.22 35.99
C LEU A 248 15.76 1.49 36.07
N PRO A 249 15.72 2.23 37.19
CA PRO A 249 16.45 3.49 37.34
C PRO A 249 17.94 3.33 37.06
N ASN A 250 18.46 4.12 36.11
CA ASN A 250 19.88 4.16 35.76
C ASN A 250 20.46 2.79 35.31
N VAL A 251 19.65 1.89 34.75
CA VAL A 251 20.10 0.59 34.24
C VAL A 251 20.19 0.60 32.72
N SER A 252 21.42 0.50 32.19
CA SER A 252 21.69 0.36 30.75
C SER A 252 21.57 -1.09 30.28
N ALA A 253 21.61 -1.32 28.96
CA ALA A 253 21.62 -2.67 28.39
C ALA A 253 22.77 -3.55 28.91
N THR A 254 23.96 -2.98 29.11
CA THR A 254 25.11 -3.72 29.64
C THR A 254 24.91 -4.11 31.10
N LEU A 255 24.35 -3.21 31.91
CA LEU A 255 24.01 -3.49 33.31
C LEU A 255 22.87 -4.50 33.43
N ALA A 256 21.82 -4.37 32.62
CA ALA A 256 20.72 -5.32 32.56
C ALA A 256 21.21 -6.74 32.21
N GLN A 257 22.15 -6.87 31.27
CA GLN A 257 22.75 -8.16 30.96
C GLN A 257 23.54 -8.73 32.16
N ARG A 258 24.32 -7.90 32.85
CA ARG A 258 25.10 -8.32 34.04
C ARG A 258 24.18 -8.77 35.17
N LEU A 259 23.11 -8.01 35.43
CA LEU A 259 22.07 -8.34 36.40
C LEU A 259 21.40 -9.69 36.06
N LEU A 260 20.92 -9.86 34.83
CA LEU A 260 20.26 -11.09 34.40
C LEU A 260 21.21 -12.30 34.40
N LYS A 261 22.49 -12.12 34.03
CA LYS A 261 23.49 -13.18 34.10
C LYS A 261 23.77 -13.62 35.54
N ARG A 262 23.75 -12.69 36.49
CA ARG A 262 24.08 -12.98 37.88
C ARG A 262 22.90 -13.54 38.68
N PHE A 263 21.72 -12.96 38.51
CA PHE A 263 20.52 -13.31 39.26
C PHE A 263 19.59 -14.27 38.51
N GLY A 264 19.88 -14.56 37.23
CA GLY A 264 19.21 -15.57 36.40
C GLY A 264 17.83 -15.19 35.88
N SER A 265 17.12 -14.25 36.52
CA SER A 265 15.79 -13.82 36.10
C SER A 265 15.44 -12.44 36.68
N ILE A 266 14.37 -11.81 36.16
CA ILE A 266 13.82 -10.57 36.75
C ILE A 266 13.43 -10.79 38.21
N LYS A 267 12.80 -11.94 38.52
CA LYS A 267 12.43 -12.29 39.89
C LYS A 267 13.66 -12.33 40.81
N GLY A 268 14.75 -12.94 40.35
CA GLY A 268 16.01 -12.98 41.10
C GLY A 268 16.59 -11.58 41.37
N ILE A 269 16.38 -10.61 40.47
CA ILE A 269 16.78 -9.22 40.69
C ILE A 269 15.86 -8.55 41.72
N ALA A 270 14.55 -8.80 41.66
CA ALA A 270 13.56 -8.22 42.58
C ALA A 270 13.69 -8.74 44.02
N ASP A 271 14.11 -10.00 44.17
CA ASP A 271 14.29 -10.64 45.48
C ASP A 271 15.64 -10.24 46.14
N ALA A 272 16.60 -9.70 45.37
CA ALA A 272 17.93 -9.35 45.86
C ALA A 272 17.92 -8.12 46.78
N ASP A 273 18.76 -8.16 47.82
CA ASP A 273 18.98 -7.00 48.70
C ASP A 273 19.97 -5.99 48.07
N VAL A 274 19.96 -4.75 48.57
CA VAL A 274 20.80 -3.65 48.06
C VAL A 274 22.29 -4.05 48.03
N GLU A 275 22.78 -4.73 49.07
CA GLU A 275 24.17 -5.20 49.14
C GLU A 275 24.50 -6.23 48.05
N GLU A 276 23.54 -7.09 47.71
CA GLU A 276 23.72 -8.08 46.67
C GLU A 276 23.73 -7.43 45.28
N LEU A 277 22.84 -6.46 45.04
CA LEU A 277 22.81 -5.67 43.81
C LEU A 277 24.13 -4.92 43.59
N MET A 278 24.67 -4.30 44.64
CA MET A 278 25.94 -3.54 44.59
C MET A 278 27.17 -4.39 44.26
N ARG A 279 27.12 -5.71 44.47
CA ARG A 279 28.20 -6.61 44.04
C ARG A 279 28.27 -6.79 42.51
N VAL A 280 27.29 -6.30 41.75
CA VAL A 280 27.37 -6.25 40.28
C VAL A 280 28.23 -5.06 39.86
N GLU A 281 29.23 -5.33 39.03
CA GLU A 281 30.11 -4.29 38.50
C GLU A 281 29.32 -3.17 37.79
N GLY A 282 29.48 -1.94 38.27
CA GLY A 282 28.78 -0.75 37.78
C GLY A 282 27.48 -0.41 38.50
N ILE A 283 27.09 -1.17 39.53
CA ILE A 283 25.96 -0.84 40.42
C ILE A 283 26.51 -0.26 41.73
N GLY A 284 26.40 1.06 41.86
CA GLY A 284 26.67 1.76 43.12
C GLY A 284 25.45 1.77 44.04
N ARG A 285 25.62 2.32 45.26
CA ARG A 285 24.57 2.43 46.27
C ARG A 285 23.29 3.08 45.74
N VAL A 286 23.41 4.22 45.05
CA VAL A 286 22.27 4.96 44.47
C VAL A 286 21.46 4.11 43.49
N ILE A 287 22.14 3.34 42.62
CA ILE A 287 21.48 2.48 41.63
C ILE A 287 20.86 1.27 42.33
N GLY A 288 21.56 0.65 43.28
CA GLY A 288 21.06 -0.48 44.05
C GLY A 288 19.82 -0.14 44.88
N GLU A 289 19.83 0.99 45.58
CA GLU A 289 18.69 1.50 46.35
C GLU A 289 17.52 1.85 45.41
N GLY A 290 17.77 2.55 44.29
CA GLY A 290 16.73 2.88 43.32
C GLY A 290 16.05 1.66 42.70
N ILE A 291 16.81 0.62 42.34
CA ILE A 291 16.26 -0.65 41.85
C ILE A 291 15.40 -1.32 42.94
N HIS A 292 15.93 -1.42 44.16
CA HIS A 292 15.25 -2.09 45.27
C HIS A 292 13.95 -1.39 45.64
N THR A 293 13.93 -0.06 45.66
CA THR A 293 12.74 0.75 45.95
C THR A 293 11.67 0.57 44.86
N VAL A 294 12.01 0.79 43.59
CA VAL A 294 11.02 0.72 42.48
C VAL A 294 10.36 -0.64 42.36
N LEU A 295 11.09 -1.73 42.63
CA LEU A 295 10.54 -3.08 42.53
C LEU A 295 9.64 -3.47 43.72
N ARG A 296 9.70 -2.74 44.84
CA ARG A 296 8.96 -3.07 46.08
C ARG A 296 7.91 -2.03 46.47
N GLN A 297 8.02 -0.81 45.99
CA GLN A 297 7.07 0.25 46.26
C GLN A 297 5.69 -0.07 45.69
N ARG A 298 4.63 0.22 46.46
CA ARG A 298 3.27 0.07 45.99
C ARG A 298 2.92 1.22 45.04
N PHE A 299 2.21 0.88 43.98
CA PHE A 299 1.76 1.84 42.99
C PHE A 299 0.82 2.87 43.65
N GLY A 300 1.21 4.15 43.65
CA GLY A 300 0.41 5.27 44.15
C GLY A 300 0.80 5.82 45.54
N GLU A 301 1.87 5.31 46.17
CA GLU A 301 2.46 5.94 47.36
C GLU A 301 3.55 6.93 46.91
N GLU A 302 3.29 8.24 46.96
CA GLU A 302 4.32 9.28 46.75
C GLU A 302 5.33 9.25 47.91
N GLU A 303 6.63 9.38 47.62
CA GLU A 303 7.67 9.53 48.64
C GLU A 303 7.41 10.83 49.43
N GLY A 304 7.04 10.69 50.70
CA GLY A 304 6.97 11.80 51.66
C GLY A 304 8.31 12.14 52.27
#